data_AF-A0A1B8GL65-F1
#
_entry.id   AF-A0A1B8GL65-F1
#
_cell.length_a   1.000
_cell.length_b   1.000
_cell.length_c   1.000
_cell.angle_alpha   90.00
_cell.angle_beta   90.00
_cell.angle_gamma   90.00
#
_symmetry.space_group_name_H-M   'P 1'
#
loop_
_entity.id
_entity.type
_entity.pdbx_description
1 polymer ?
#
loop_
_entity_poly.entity_id
_entity_poly.type
_entity_poly.pdbx_seq_one_letter_code
_entity_poly.pdbx_strand_id
1 'polypeptide(L)'
;MGRGGIIVYIIYASWYTVTADLANLLGKIYHLKTVQIGLCYVPFGIGAALSILGNGYAQDWNCARVARANGFMADKKHGDDLAKFPIERARIDIVWPLIYVGAFATIGFGWAAETKTHLAVLLILTFIMALFLTACYNSMNLLLVDLYPNSPSTASAANNLTRCLMAAGGSAVIEPMIRAMGAGWAYTLVG
;
A
#
# COMPACT_ATOMS: atom_id res chain seq x y z
N MET A 1 9.23 -2.03 -17.76
CA MET A 1 8.20 -2.42 -16.76
C MET A 1 7.86 -3.88 -17.01
N GLY A 2 8.49 -4.79 -16.27
CA GLY A 2 8.25 -6.23 -16.45
C GLY A 2 6.82 -6.63 -16.07
N ARG A 3 6.37 -7.81 -16.53
CA ARG A 3 5.02 -8.37 -16.23
C ARG A 3 4.68 -8.37 -14.72
N GLY A 4 5.68 -8.46 -13.85
CA GLY A 4 5.49 -8.40 -12.39
C GLY A 4 5.16 -7.01 -11.84
N GLY A 5 5.69 -5.92 -12.43
CA GLY A 5 5.43 -4.56 -11.96
C GLY A 5 3.99 -4.11 -12.18
N ILE A 6 3.36 -4.57 -13.26
CA ILE A 6 1.95 -4.28 -13.57
C ILE A 6 1.02 -4.96 -12.54
N ILE A 7 1.31 -6.21 -12.17
CA ILE A 7 0.53 -6.96 -11.19
C ILE A 7 0.57 -6.28 -9.82
N VAL A 8 1.77 -5.89 -9.37
CA VAL A 8 1.97 -5.15 -8.12
C VAL A 8 1.18 -3.83 -8.13
N TYR A 9 1.17 -3.13 -9.26
CA TYR A 9 0.44 -1.87 -9.40
C TYR A 9 -1.09 -2.05 -9.29
N ILE A 10 -1.63 -3.10 -9.90
CA ILE A 10 -3.06 -3.43 -9.85
C ILE A 10 -3.47 -3.83 -8.42
N ILE A 11 -2.68 -4.66 -7.73
CA ILE A 11 -2.97 -5.04 -6.33
C ILE A 11 -2.94 -3.81 -5.42
N TYR A 12 -1.95 -2.94 -5.62
CA TYR A 12 -1.84 -1.68 -4.90
C TYR A 12 -3.06 -0.76 -5.12
N ALA A 13 -3.50 -0.63 -6.37
CA ALA A 13 -4.68 0.14 -6.73
C ALA A 13 -5.93 -0.32 -5.99
N SER A 14 -6.16 -1.64 -6.00
CA SER A 14 -7.28 -2.29 -5.33
C SER A 14 -7.28 -2.01 -3.83
N TRP A 15 -6.11 -2.07 -3.17
CA TRP A 15 -6.02 -1.73 -1.75
C TRP A 15 -6.28 -0.25 -1.44
N TYR A 16 -5.95 0.65 -2.37
CA TYR A 16 -6.19 2.07 -2.18
C TYR A 16 -7.70 2.40 -2.19
N THR A 17 -8.45 1.71 -3.03
CA THR A 17 -9.92 1.73 -3.01
C THR A 17 -10.46 1.33 -1.64
N VAL A 18 -9.94 0.24 -1.05
CA VAL A 18 -10.38 -0.26 0.26
C VAL A 18 -10.16 0.79 1.36
N THR A 19 -9.01 1.46 1.34
CA THR A 19 -8.70 2.49 2.34
C THR A 19 -9.53 3.77 2.14
N ALA A 20 -9.88 4.12 0.90
CA ALA A 20 -10.76 5.25 0.63
C ALA A 20 -12.19 4.99 1.15
N ASP A 21 -12.69 3.76 1.01
CA ASP A 21 -14.03 3.41 1.46
C ASP A 21 -14.14 3.12 2.97
N LEU A 22 -13.01 2.91 3.65
CA LEU A 22 -12.94 2.67 5.09
C LEU A 22 -13.78 3.67 5.92
N ALA A 23 -13.71 4.98 5.60
CA ALA A 23 -14.48 6.01 6.29
C ALA A 23 -15.99 5.81 6.11
N ASN A 24 -16.42 5.49 4.88
CA ASN A 24 -17.82 5.22 4.57
C ASN A 24 -18.31 3.98 5.32
N LEU A 25 -17.49 2.93 5.36
CA LEU A 25 -17.81 1.68 6.03
C LEU A 25 -17.93 1.86 7.55
N LEU A 26 -16.98 2.55 8.19
CA LEU A 26 -17.03 2.86 9.63
C LEU A 26 -18.26 3.70 10.00
N GLY A 27 -18.64 4.66 9.15
CA GLY A 27 -19.85 5.47 9.32
C GLY A 27 -21.14 4.65 9.19
N LYS A 28 -21.20 3.74 8.22
CA LYS A 28 -22.40 2.90 7.97
C LYS A 28 -22.56 1.76 8.99
N ILE A 29 -21.48 1.09 9.40
CA ILE A 29 -21.55 -0.11 10.25
C ILE A 29 -21.69 0.25 11.73
N TYR A 30 -20.96 1.26 12.21
CA TYR A 30 -20.93 1.61 13.65
C TYR A 30 -21.74 2.87 13.99
N HIS A 31 -22.40 3.51 13.01
CA HIS A 31 -23.12 4.79 13.19
C HIS A 31 -22.28 5.86 13.93
N LEU A 32 -20.96 5.84 13.72
CA LEU A 32 -20.03 6.72 14.42
C LEU A 32 -20.21 8.16 13.93
N LYS A 33 -20.16 9.11 14.86
CA LYS A 33 -20.12 10.54 14.50
C LYS A 33 -18.81 10.85 13.78
N THR A 34 -18.82 11.85 12.90
CA THR A 34 -17.65 12.28 12.10
C THR A 34 -16.38 12.47 12.94
N VAL A 35 -16.51 12.98 14.17
CA VAL A 35 -15.40 13.17 15.11
C VAL A 35 -14.79 11.84 15.59
N GLN A 36 -15.63 10.82 15.83
CA GLN A 36 -15.16 9.50 16.22
C GLN A 36 -14.49 8.75 15.05
N ILE A 37 -14.99 8.95 13.83
CA ILE A 37 -14.33 8.47 12.61
C ILE A 37 -12.93 9.11 12.50
N GLY A 38 -12.83 10.42 12.70
CA GLY A 38 -11.54 11.12 12.73
C GLY A 38 -10.56 10.56 13.77
N LEU A 39 -11.05 10.19 14.96
CA LEU A 39 -10.23 9.53 15.99
C LEU A 39 -9.70 8.16 15.54
N CYS A 40 -10.49 7.41 14.77
CA CYS A 40 -10.07 6.10 14.23
C CYS A 40 -8.96 6.20 13.18
N TYR A 41 -8.74 7.39 12.60
CA TYR A 41 -7.62 7.65 11.71
C TYR A 41 -6.31 7.92 12.45
N VAL A 42 -6.32 8.12 13.77
CA VAL A 42 -5.08 8.35 14.55
C VAL A 42 -4.16 7.13 14.51
N PRO A 43 -4.61 5.89 14.82
CA PRO A 43 -3.77 4.71 14.66
C PRO A 43 -3.32 4.51 13.22
N PHE A 44 -4.17 4.79 12.25
CA PHE A 44 -3.80 4.74 10.83
C PHE A 44 -2.62 5.67 10.52
N GLY A 45 -2.67 6.92 11.01
CA GLY A 45 -1.59 7.90 10.85
C GLY A 45 -0.30 7.47 11.55
N ILE A 46 -0.38 6.90 12.76
CA ILE A 46 0.80 6.37 13.48
C ILE A 46 1.41 5.20 12.72
N GLY A 47 0.59 4.28 12.21
CA GLY A 47 1.04 3.16 11.39
C GLY A 47 1.75 3.62 10.12
N ALA A 48 1.22 4.64 9.44
CA ALA A 48 1.85 5.26 8.28
C ALA A 48 3.17 5.96 8.64
N ALA A 49 3.24 6.67 9.77
CA ALA A 49 4.47 7.33 10.22
C ALA A 49 5.58 6.32 10.56
N LEU A 50 5.24 5.27 11.31
CA LEU A 50 6.16 4.17 11.62
C LEU A 50 6.60 3.43 10.35
N SER A 51 5.70 3.28 9.39
CA SER A 51 6.02 2.73 8.08
C SER A 51 7.08 3.55 7.36
N ILE A 52 6.97 4.88 7.33
CA ILE A 52 7.95 5.73 6.63
C ILE A 52 9.33 5.58 7.27
N LEU A 53 9.39 5.62 8.61
CA LEU A 53 10.64 5.47 9.36
C LEU A 53 11.25 4.07 9.17
N GLY A 54 10.43 3.02 9.27
CA GLY A 54 10.86 1.64 9.14
C GLY A 54 11.18 1.22 7.71
N ASN A 55 10.42 1.71 6.72
CA ASN A 55 10.59 1.40 5.31
C ASN A 55 11.88 2.02 4.76
N GLY A 56 12.26 3.23 5.20
CA GLY A 56 13.55 3.81 4.86
C GLY A 56 14.70 2.88 5.29
N TYR A 57 14.66 2.39 6.53
CA TYR A 57 15.67 1.48 7.05
C TYR A 57 15.63 0.09 6.38
N ALA A 58 14.43 -0.45 6.13
CA ALA A 58 14.25 -1.74 5.47
C ALA A 58 14.69 -1.70 3.99
N GLN A 59 14.42 -0.60 3.29
CA GLN A 59 14.87 -0.40 1.92
C GLN A 59 16.38 -0.19 1.84
N ASP A 60 16.96 0.63 2.72
CA ASP A 60 18.42 0.82 2.78
C ASP A 60 19.13 -0.48 3.14
N TRP A 61 18.61 -1.25 4.09
CA TRP A 61 19.16 -2.55 4.47
C TRP A 61 19.08 -3.57 3.33
N ASN A 62 17.96 -3.61 2.61
CA ASN A 62 17.81 -4.48 1.45
C ASN A 62 18.69 -4.06 0.28
N CYS A 63 18.79 -2.75 0.01
CA CYS A 63 19.70 -2.21 -1.01
C CYS A 63 21.15 -2.57 -0.67
N ALA A 64 21.56 -2.41 0.60
CA ALA A 64 22.88 -2.80 1.10
C ALA A 64 23.12 -4.32 1.11
N ARG A 65 22.06 -5.14 1.26
CA ARG A 65 22.14 -6.60 1.19
C ARG A 65 22.28 -7.08 -0.26
N VAL A 66 21.50 -6.52 -1.18
CA VAL A 66 21.55 -6.86 -2.61
C VAL A 66 22.84 -6.34 -3.25
N ALA A 67 23.35 -5.18 -2.83
CA ALA A 67 24.67 -4.68 -3.22
C ALA A 67 25.80 -5.62 -2.78
N ARG A 68 25.74 -6.10 -1.53
CA ARG A 68 26.70 -7.08 -1.01
C ARG A 68 26.60 -8.44 -1.70
N ALA A 69 25.39 -8.90 -2.02
CA ALA A 69 25.18 -10.18 -2.70
C ALA A 69 25.63 -10.17 -4.18
N ASN A 70 25.63 -9.00 -4.84
CA ASN A 70 26.09 -8.85 -6.23
C ASN A 70 27.52 -8.31 -6.35
N GLY A 71 28.29 -8.24 -5.26
CA GLY A 71 29.70 -7.85 -5.28
C GLY A 71 29.98 -6.36 -5.53
N PHE A 72 28.97 -5.50 -5.48
CA PHE A 72 29.18 -4.06 -5.54
C PHE A 72 29.61 -3.56 -4.17
N MET A 73 30.92 -3.34 -4.01
CA MET A 73 31.41 -2.48 -2.95
C MET A 73 30.79 -1.10 -3.14
N ALA A 74 30.10 -0.65 -2.10
CA ALA A 74 29.53 0.68 -2.02
C ALA A 74 30.65 1.72 -2.06
N ASP A 75 31.15 2.03 -3.26
CA ASP A 75 31.95 3.22 -3.45
C ASP A 75 31.03 4.35 -3.90
N LYS A 76 30.89 5.30 -2.99
CA LYS A 76 29.84 6.32 -2.91
C LYS A 76 30.06 7.45 -3.93
N LYS A 77 30.67 7.17 -5.10
CA LYS A 77 31.35 8.20 -5.89
C LYS A 77 31.20 8.20 -7.41
N HIS A 78 30.54 7.27 -8.09
CA HIS A 78 30.35 7.40 -9.54
C HIS A 78 28.92 7.10 -9.98
N GLY A 79 28.24 8.16 -10.41
CA GLY A 79 26.87 8.13 -10.91
C GLY A 79 26.74 7.58 -12.33
N ASP A 80 27.47 6.51 -12.68
CA ASP A 80 27.51 6.04 -14.08
C ASP A 80 27.36 4.52 -14.27
N ASP A 81 26.91 3.78 -13.24
CA ASP A 81 26.60 2.34 -13.39
C ASP A 81 25.28 1.93 -12.73
N LEU A 82 24.33 2.87 -12.61
CA LEU A 82 22.95 2.60 -12.17
C LEU A 82 22.11 1.84 -13.22
N ALA A 83 22.57 1.75 -14.47
CA ALA A 83 21.82 1.10 -15.56
C ALA A 83 21.84 -0.43 -15.51
N LYS A 84 22.79 -1.05 -14.78
CA LYS A 84 22.92 -2.51 -14.65
C LYS A 84 22.51 -3.07 -13.29
N PHE A 85 22.12 -2.22 -12.35
CA PHE A 85 21.69 -2.68 -11.04
C PHE A 85 20.23 -3.18 -11.14
N PRO A 86 19.92 -4.45 -10.84
CA PRO A 86 18.56 -4.97 -10.92
C PRO A 86 17.72 -4.48 -9.72
N ILE A 87 17.61 -3.16 -9.56
CA ILE A 87 16.82 -2.47 -8.54
C ILE A 87 15.35 -2.91 -8.65
N GLU A 88 14.87 -3.14 -9.88
CA GLU A 88 13.52 -3.63 -10.15
C GLU A 88 13.29 -5.02 -9.52
N ARG A 89 14.23 -5.98 -9.66
CA ARG A 89 14.09 -7.31 -9.03
C ARG A 89 14.29 -7.26 -7.52
N ALA A 90 15.28 -6.48 -7.06
CA ALA A 90 15.61 -6.32 -5.64
C ALA A 90 14.46 -5.73 -4.81
N ARG A 91 13.72 -4.77 -5.38
CA ARG A 91 12.54 -4.18 -4.74
C ARG A 91 11.31 -5.06 -4.89
N ILE A 92 11.09 -5.71 -6.03
CA ILE A 92 9.95 -6.62 -6.25
C ILE A 92 9.98 -7.79 -5.25
N ASP A 93 11.13 -8.40 -4.98
CA ASP A 93 11.24 -9.54 -4.05
C ASP A 93 10.84 -9.21 -2.61
N ILE A 94 11.09 -7.98 -2.14
CA ILE A 94 10.62 -7.53 -0.82
C ILE A 94 9.15 -7.12 -0.84
N VAL A 95 8.66 -6.62 -1.96
CA VAL A 95 7.26 -6.18 -2.05
C VAL A 95 6.30 -7.37 -1.97
N TRP A 96 6.68 -8.57 -2.42
CA TRP A 96 5.86 -9.78 -2.30
C TRP A 96 5.40 -10.12 -0.87
N PRO A 97 6.30 -10.28 0.13
CA PRO A 97 5.87 -10.54 1.51
C PRO A 97 5.04 -9.41 2.10
N LEU A 98 5.33 -8.15 1.75
CA LEU A 98 4.49 -7.03 2.17
C LEU A 98 3.08 -7.11 1.55
N ILE A 99 2.98 -7.54 0.29
CA ILE A 99 1.72 -7.79 -0.40
C ILE A 99 0.92 -8.89 0.31
N TYR A 100 1.56 -10.01 0.66
CA TYR A 100 0.85 -11.08 1.36
C TYR A 100 0.31 -10.62 2.72
N VAL A 101 1.13 -9.94 3.51
CA VAL A 101 0.71 -9.46 4.84
C VAL A 101 -0.42 -8.43 4.72
N GLY A 102 -0.34 -7.51 3.76
CA GLY A 102 -1.42 -6.57 3.51
C GLY A 102 -2.70 -7.26 3.01
N ALA A 103 -2.61 -8.31 2.20
CA ALA A 103 -3.77 -9.05 1.69
C ALA A 103 -4.50 -9.73 2.85
N PHE A 104 -3.76 -10.44 3.71
CA PHE A 104 -4.33 -11.05 4.91
C PHE A 104 -4.94 -10.02 5.86
N ALA A 105 -4.32 -8.86 6.04
CA ALA A 105 -4.87 -7.79 6.86
C ALA A 105 -6.16 -7.20 6.27
N THR A 106 -6.24 -7.07 4.94
CA THR A 106 -7.41 -6.55 4.21
C THR A 106 -8.58 -7.54 4.25
N ILE A 107 -8.29 -8.82 4.04
CA ILE A 107 -9.27 -9.91 4.20
C ILE A 107 -9.77 -9.93 5.65
N GLY A 108 -8.86 -9.94 6.63
CA GLY A 108 -9.21 -9.91 8.05
C GLY A 108 -10.06 -8.70 8.43
N PHE A 109 -9.76 -7.54 7.84
CA PHE A 109 -10.56 -6.32 8.02
C PHE A 109 -11.98 -6.48 7.47
N GLY A 110 -12.12 -7.01 6.25
CA GLY A 110 -13.42 -7.24 5.64
C GLY A 110 -14.31 -8.18 6.44
N TRP A 111 -13.75 -9.28 6.92
CA TRP A 111 -14.47 -10.23 7.77
C TRP A 111 -14.81 -9.64 9.14
N ALA A 112 -13.88 -8.91 9.76
CA ALA A 112 -14.13 -8.23 11.05
C ALA A 112 -15.23 -7.15 10.94
N ALA A 113 -15.30 -6.47 9.79
CA ALA A 113 -16.36 -5.51 9.49
C ALA A 113 -17.71 -6.21 9.26
N GLU A 114 -17.74 -7.35 8.57
CA GLU A 114 -18.97 -8.13 8.36
C GLU A 114 -19.53 -8.68 9.68
N THR A 115 -18.68 -9.19 10.57
CA THR A 115 -19.09 -9.71 11.89
C THR A 115 -19.37 -8.62 12.93
N LYS A 116 -19.27 -7.32 12.57
CA LYS A 116 -19.46 -6.17 13.47
C LYS A 116 -18.67 -6.30 14.78
N THR A 117 -17.40 -6.73 14.69
CA THR A 117 -16.54 -7.02 15.85
C THR A 117 -16.24 -5.77 16.69
N HIS A 118 -15.55 -5.86 17.82
CA HIS A 118 -15.14 -4.66 18.56
C HIS A 118 -14.28 -3.71 17.70
N LEU A 119 -14.55 -2.39 17.83
CA LEU A 119 -13.83 -1.33 17.12
C LEU A 119 -12.30 -1.42 17.27
N ALA A 120 -11.82 -1.90 18.43
CA ALA A 120 -10.39 -2.11 18.68
C ALA A 120 -9.74 -3.08 17.68
N VAL A 121 -10.45 -4.12 17.26
CA VAL A 121 -9.94 -5.10 16.28
C VAL A 121 -9.79 -4.45 14.91
N LEU A 122 -10.79 -3.66 14.49
CA LEU A 122 -10.69 -2.87 13.27
C LEU A 122 -9.47 -1.94 13.34
N LEU A 123 -9.31 -1.17 14.42
CA LEU A 123 -8.19 -0.23 14.57
C LEU A 123 -6.80 -0.90 14.47
N ILE A 124 -6.65 -2.10 15.05
CA ILE A 124 -5.40 -2.86 14.97
C ILE A 124 -5.15 -3.32 13.53
N LEU A 125 -6.19 -3.86 12.86
CA LEU A 125 -6.09 -4.28 11.46
C LEU A 125 -5.78 -3.10 10.55
N THR A 126 -6.42 -1.95 10.75
CA THR A 126 -6.14 -0.73 9.98
C THR A 126 -4.74 -0.19 10.24
N PHE A 127 -4.22 -0.32 11.47
CA PHE A 127 -2.84 0.05 11.80
C PHE A 127 -1.84 -0.84 11.05
N ILE A 128 -2.06 -2.16 11.06
CA ILE A 128 -1.24 -3.13 10.32
C ILE A 128 -1.30 -2.82 8.83
N MET A 129 -2.50 -2.64 8.27
CA MET A 129 -2.68 -2.25 6.87
C MET A 129 -1.93 -0.95 6.55
N ALA A 130 -2.06 0.10 7.37
CA ALA A 130 -1.37 1.37 7.16
C ALA A 130 0.14 1.21 7.13
N LEU A 131 0.67 0.36 8.01
CA LEU A 131 2.09 0.10 8.14
C LEU A 131 2.66 -0.57 6.88
N PHE A 132 1.99 -1.58 6.35
CA PHE A 132 2.46 -2.29 5.15
C PHE A 132 2.14 -1.56 3.85
N LEU A 133 0.96 -0.92 3.75
CA LEU A 133 0.52 -0.18 2.56
C LEU A 133 1.42 1.02 2.28
N THR A 134 1.80 1.76 3.32
CA THR A 134 2.64 2.96 3.19
C THR A 134 4.07 2.58 2.78
N ALA A 135 4.57 1.42 3.21
CA ALA A 135 5.87 0.89 2.83
C ALA A 135 5.91 0.47 1.35
N CYS A 136 4.87 -0.23 0.89
CA CYS A 136 4.68 -0.55 -0.52
C CYS A 136 4.57 0.71 -1.39
N TYR A 137 3.77 1.70 -0.96
CA TYR A 137 3.60 2.94 -1.70
C TYR A 137 4.91 3.71 -1.88
N ASN A 138 5.68 3.90 -0.79
CA ASN A 138 6.97 4.58 -0.87
C ASN A 138 7.94 3.84 -1.80
N SER A 139 7.91 2.50 -1.79
CA SER A 139 8.74 1.69 -2.67
C SER A 139 8.40 1.87 -4.14
N MET A 140 7.11 1.92 -4.49
CA MET A 140 6.67 2.16 -5.86
C MET A 140 6.93 3.59 -6.31
N ASN A 141 6.73 4.57 -5.43
CA ASN A 141 6.99 5.97 -5.76
C ASN A 141 8.49 6.21 -6.02
N LEU A 142 9.38 5.57 -5.24
CA LEU A 142 10.82 5.57 -5.53
C LEU A 142 11.11 4.94 -6.89
N LEU A 143 10.56 3.75 -7.17
CA LEU A 143 10.76 3.08 -8.45
C LEU A 143 10.29 3.93 -9.63
N LEU A 144 9.19 4.66 -9.49
CA LEU A 144 8.65 5.55 -10.50
C LEU A 144 9.60 6.72 -10.80
N VAL A 145 10.17 7.32 -9.76
CA VAL A 145 11.18 8.38 -9.88
C VAL A 145 12.48 7.84 -10.49
N ASP A 146 12.89 6.63 -10.08
CA ASP A 146 14.08 5.95 -10.61
C ASP A 146 13.91 5.59 -12.12
N LEU A 147 12.70 5.21 -12.57
CA LEU A 147 12.41 4.92 -13.98
C LEU A 147 12.29 6.17 -14.86
N TYR A 148 11.88 7.31 -14.28
CA TYR A 148 11.64 8.57 -15.01
C TYR A 148 12.47 9.75 -14.45
N PRO A 149 13.81 9.66 -14.45
CA PRO A 149 14.67 10.67 -13.85
C PRO A 149 14.60 12.05 -14.53
N ASN A 150 14.24 12.09 -15.83
CA ASN A 150 14.10 13.33 -16.60
C ASN A 150 12.80 14.10 -16.32
N SER A 151 11.79 13.46 -15.70
CA SER A 151 10.48 14.10 -15.44
C SER A 151 9.76 13.48 -14.22
N PRO A 152 10.38 13.50 -13.02
CA PRO A 152 9.82 12.84 -11.83
C PRO A 152 8.53 13.50 -11.33
N SER A 153 8.35 14.80 -11.58
CA SER A 153 7.13 15.54 -11.24
C SER A 153 5.94 15.07 -12.06
N THR A 154 6.09 14.93 -13.38
CA THR A 154 5.07 14.42 -14.30
C THR A 154 4.70 12.98 -13.96
N ALA A 155 5.69 12.13 -13.67
CA ALA A 155 5.46 10.76 -13.25
C ALA A 155 4.65 10.72 -11.94
N SER A 156 5.05 11.51 -10.93
CA SER A 156 4.34 11.60 -9.65
C SER A 156 2.90 12.11 -9.81
N ALA A 157 2.68 13.08 -10.69
CA ALA A 157 1.35 13.61 -10.99
C ALA A 157 0.46 12.55 -11.66
N ALA A 158 0.99 11.83 -12.66
CA ALA A 158 0.29 10.73 -13.30
C ALA A 158 -0.05 9.61 -12.30
N ASN A 159 0.86 9.27 -11.38
CA ASN A 159 0.63 8.27 -10.35
C ASN A 159 -0.50 8.69 -9.39
N ASN A 160 -0.51 9.94 -8.95
CA ASN A 160 -1.59 10.47 -8.10
C ASN A 160 -2.93 10.52 -8.84
N LEU A 161 -2.94 10.88 -10.13
CA LEU A 161 -4.15 10.87 -10.94
C LEU A 161 -4.73 9.45 -11.05
N THR A 162 -3.91 8.47 -11.42
CA THR A 162 -4.34 7.07 -11.54
C THR A 162 -4.86 6.56 -10.20
N ARG A 163 -4.17 6.86 -9.09
CA ARG A 163 -4.62 6.54 -7.73
C ARG A 163 -6.00 7.12 -7.42
N CYS A 164 -6.23 8.39 -7.73
CA CYS A 164 -7.52 9.05 -7.50
C CYS A 164 -8.63 8.43 -8.37
N LEU A 165 -8.35 8.13 -9.64
CA LEU A 165 -9.32 7.49 -10.53
C LEU A 165 -9.69 6.08 -10.05
N MET A 166 -8.72 5.30 -9.59
CA MET A 166 -8.94 3.96 -9.05
C MET A 166 -9.68 4.01 -7.71
N ALA A 167 -9.37 4.98 -6.84
CA ALA A 167 -10.12 5.21 -5.61
C ALA A 167 -11.59 5.57 -5.92
N ALA A 168 -11.83 6.49 -6.85
CA ALA A 168 -13.18 6.91 -7.24
C ALA A 168 -13.98 5.77 -7.88
N GLY A 169 -13.40 5.07 -8.87
CA GLY A 169 -14.05 3.93 -9.53
C GLY A 169 -14.29 2.79 -8.55
N GLY A 170 -13.33 2.52 -7.68
CA GLY A 170 -13.44 1.50 -6.66
C GLY A 170 -14.52 1.82 -5.61
N SER A 171 -14.61 3.05 -5.11
CA SER A 171 -15.69 3.47 -4.20
C SER A 171 -17.06 3.40 -4.86
N ALA A 172 -17.16 3.59 -6.18
CA ALA A 172 -18.41 3.40 -6.91
C ALA A 172 -18.85 1.92 -7.00
N VAL A 173 -17.89 0.99 -7.05
CA VAL A 173 -18.15 -0.46 -7.21
C VAL A 173 -18.24 -1.19 -5.87
N ILE A 174 -17.55 -0.72 -4.82
CA ILE A 174 -17.50 -1.40 -3.52
C ILE A 174 -18.88 -1.43 -2.84
N GLU A 175 -19.68 -0.36 -2.92
CA GLU A 175 -21.03 -0.33 -2.34
C GLU A 175 -21.97 -1.40 -2.94
N PRO A 176 -22.14 -1.50 -4.28
CA PRO A 176 -22.95 -2.56 -4.85
C PRO A 176 -22.36 -3.96 -4.60
N MET A 177 -21.03 -4.12 -4.54
CA MET A 177 -20.42 -5.39 -4.13
C MET A 177 -20.80 -5.77 -2.70
N ILE A 178 -20.61 -4.87 -1.73
CA ILE A 178 -20.96 -5.11 -0.32
C ILE A 178 -22.45 -5.48 -0.19
N ARG A 179 -23.34 -4.81 -0.95
CA ARG A 179 -24.79 -5.14 -0.95
C ARG A 179 -25.09 -6.51 -1.55
N ALA A 180 -24.34 -6.96 -2.54
CA ALA A 180 -24.61 -8.22 -3.25
C ALA A 180 -24.03 -9.46 -2.55
N MET A 181 -22.83 -9.34 -1.96
CA MET A 181 -22.07 -10.50 -1.42
C MET A 181 -21.60 -10.34 0.03
N GLY A 182 -21.84 -9.20 0.68
CA GLY A 182 -21.34 -8.91 2.02
C GLY A 182 -19.95 -8.27 2.01
N ALA A 183 -19.57 -7.65 3.14
CA ALA A 183 -18.32 -6.91 3.26
C ALA A 183 -17.10 -7.85 3.21
N GLY A 184 -17.14 -8.99 3.89
CA GLY A 184 -16.05 -9.97 3.92
C GLY A 184 -15.70 -10.48 2.53
N TRP A 185 -16.69 -10.94 1.76
CA TRP A 185 -16.45 -11.41 0.39
C TRP A 185 -16.02 -10.29 -0.56
N ALA A 186 -16.57 -9.08 -0.43
CA ALA A 186 -16.15 -7.93 -1.24
C ALA A 186 -14.66 -7.61 -1.01
N TYR A 187 -14.22 -7.53 0.25
CA TYR A 187 -12.82 -7.28 0.59
C TYR A 187 -11.91 -8.48 0.31
N THR A 188 -12.42 -9.71 0.30
CA THR A 188 -11.64 -10.91 -0.08
C THR A 188 -11.38 -10.98 -1.58
N LEU A 189 -12.27 -10.44 -2.42
CA LEU A 189 -12.05 -10.34 -3.87
C LEU A 189 -11.12 -9.18 -4.26
N VAL A 190 -11.06 -8.14 -3.43
CA VAL A 190 -10.26 -6.95 -3.68
C VAL A 190 -8.85 -7.07 -3.06
N GLY A 191 -8.71 -7.82 -1.97
CA GLY A 191 -7.48 -8.01 -1.19
C GLY A 191 -6.49 -8.98 -1.82
#